data_AF-A0A522C244-F1
#
_entry.id   AF-A0A522C244-F1
#
_cell.length_a   1.000
_cell.length_b   1.000
_cell.length_c   1.000
_cell.angle_alpha   90.00
_cell.angle_beta   90.00
_cell.angle_gamma   90.00
#
_symmetry.space_group_name_H-M   'P 1'
#
loop_
_entity.id
_entity.type
_entity.pdbx_description
1 polymer ?
#
loop_
_entity_poly.entity_id
_entity_poly.type
_entity_poly.pdbx_seq_one_letter_code
_entity_poly.pdbx_strand_id
1 'polypeptide(L)'
;MPKTTRAGGARQSELPSTLRRSPAKAQRTFAKTYDAAAEQYGDSERAARTAFAAVKRAYEKVGDHWEPKPDTGPSDGGRGDSAGGVDRNASKKHLYEIAQRLDVPGRSTMDKDALVEAIDRANRRETAHARGD
;
A
#
# COMPACT_ATOMS: atom_id res chain seq x y z
N MET A 1 3.38 -20.73 3.66
CA MET A 1 4.79 -20.54 3.25
C MET A 1 5.33 -19.28 3.90
N PRO A 2 6.57 -19.29 4.43
CA PRO A 2 7.17 -18.10 5.04
C PRO A 2 7.46 -17.05 3.97
N LYS A 3 7.15 -15.79 4.30
CA LYS A 3 7.40 -14.61 3.45
C LYS A 3 8.81 -14.07 3.67
N THR A 4 9.50 -14.49 4.71
CA THR A 4 10.90 -14.14 5.00
C THR A 4 11.90 -15.23 4.59
N THR A 5 13.06 -14.79 4.09
CA THR A 5 14.24 -15.63 3.84
C THR A 5 14.92 -16.01 5.15
N ARG A 6 15.83 -17.00 5.13
CA ARG A 6 16.63 -17.38 6.31
C ARG A 6 17.43 -16.19 6.87
N ALA A 7 17.82 -15.22 6.04
CA ALA A 7 18.52 -14.01 6.44
C ALA A 7 17.60 -12.87 6.95
N GLY A 8 16.29 -13.11 7.08
CA GLY A 8 15.33 -12.11 7.57
C GLY A 8 14.92 -11.04 6.54
N GLY A 9 15.35 -11.18 5.28
CA GLY A 9 14.86 -10.39 4.14
C GLY A 9 13.55 -10.91 3.57
N ALA A 10 12.82 -10.12 2.79
CA ALA A 10 11.58 -10.55 2.15
C ALA A 10 11.84 -11.47 0.94
N ARG A 11 11.07 -12.54 0.80
CA ARG A 11 11.11 -13.44 -0.36
C ARG A 11 10.30 -12.85 -1.51
N GLN A 12 10.97 -12.40 -2.57
CA GLN A 12 10.31 -11.72 -3.70
C GLN A 12 9.17 -12.53 -4.32
N SER A 13 9.35 -13.84 -4.51
CA SER A 13 8.34 -14.72 -5.11
C SER A 13 7.06 -14.85 -4.26
N GLU A 14 7.16 -14.57 -2.96
CA GLU A 14 6.08 -14.74 -2.00
C GLU A 14 5.30 -13.45 -1.73
N LEU A 15 5.77 -12.33 -2.25
CA LEU A 15 5.17 -11.02 -2.05
C LEU A 15 4.09 -10.73 -3.10
N PRO A 16 3.03 -10.00 -2.72
CA PRO A 16 2.12 -9.38 -3.68
C PRO A 16 2.89 -8.53 -4.71
N SER A 17 2.43 -8.53 -5.96
CA SER A 17 3.10 -7.83 -7.07
C SER A 17 3.40 -6.36 -6.77
N THR A 18 2.48 -5.67 -6.10
CA THR A 18 2.69 -4.27 -5.72
C THR A 18 3.83 -4.10 -4.72
N LEU A 19 4.00 -5.04 -3.79
CA LEU A 19 5.07 -5.00 -2.80
C LEU A 19 6.42 -5.37 -3.40
N ARG A 20 6.47 -6.28 -4.38
CA ARG A 20 7.71 -6.62 -5.11
C ARG A 20 8.38 -5.40 -5.74
N ARG A 21 7.58 -4.41 -6.18
CA ARG A 21 8.05 -3.16 -6.78
C ARG A 21 8.21 -2.02 -5.78
N SER A 22 7.80 -2.22 -4.52
CA SER A 22 7.98 -1.26 -3.42
C SER A 22 9.41 -1.26 -2.87
N PRO A 23 9.81 -0.23 -2.10
CA PRO A 23 11.07 -0.21 -1.39
C PRO A 23 11.28 -1.42 -0.47
N ALA A 24 12.54 -1.84 -0.31
CA ALA A 24 12.91 -3.02 0.49
C ALA A 24 12.42 -2.97 1.96
N LYS A 25 12.23 -1.78 2.53
CA LYS A 25 11.66 -1.62 3.87
C LYS A 25 10.16 -1.97 3.90
N ALA A 26 9.36 -1.57 2.91
CA ALA A 26 7.94 -1.95 2.80
C ALA A 26 7.78 -3.47 2.65
N GLN A 27 8.60 -4.08 1.80
CA GLN A 27 8.65 -5.52 1.59
C GLN A 27 8.94 -6.29 2.89
N ARG A 28 9.97 -5.86 3.63
CA ARG A 28 10.34 -6.46 4.92
C ARG A 28 9.25 -6.27 5.98
N THR A 29 8.62 -5.10 6.04
CA THR A 29 7.48 -4.84 6.94
C THR A 29 6.38 -5.86 6.67
N PHE A 30 5.96 -6.02 5.41
CA PHE A 30 4.94 -7.01 5.06
C PHE A 30 5.37 -8.43 5.44
N ALA A 31 6.55 -8.87 4.99
CA ALA A 31 7.00 -10.24 5.17
C ALA A 31 7.12 -10.64 6.64
N LYS A 32 7.73 -9.78 7.46
CA LYS A 32 7.92 -10.04 8.89
C LYS A 32 6.60 -10.02 9.64
N THR A 33 5.72 -9.05 9.37
CA THR A 33 4.41 -8.99 10.01
C THR A 33 3.53 -10.16 9.59
N TYR A 34 3.59 -10.57 8.32
CA TYR A 34 2.86 -11.74 7.84
C TYR A 34 3.31 -13.00 8.58
N ASP A 35 4.61 -13.28 8.64
CA ASP A 35 5.12 -14.51 9.26
C ASP A 35 4.74 -14.57 10.75
N ALA A 36 4.95 -13.47 11.49
CA ALA A 36 4.56 -13.39 12.90
C ALA A 36 3.05 -13.55 13.11
N ALA A 37 2.22 -12.95 12.24
CA ALA A 37 0.77 -13.08 12.34
C ALA A 37 0.28 -14.48 11.93
N ALA A 38 0.94 -15.13 10.96
CA ALA A 38 0.64 -16.50 10.57
C ALA A 38 0.99 -17.49 11.68
N GLU A 39 2.12 -17.27 12.36
CA GLU A 39 2.51 -18.04 13.56
C GLU A 39 1.50 -17.85 14.70
N GLN A 40 1.02 -16.61 14.90
CA GLN A 40 0.09 -16.31 15.99
C GLN A 40 -1.35 -16.80 15.73
N TYR A 41 -1.86 -16.63 14.51
CA TYR A 41 -3.26 -16.88 14.20
C TYR A 41 -3.53 -18.22 13.50
N GLY A 42 -2.51 -18.83 12.88
CA GLY A 42 -2.69 -19.99 12.01
C GLY A 42 -3.53 -19.71 10.74
N ASP A 43 -3.87 -18.45 10.48
CA ASP A 43 -4.79 -18.05 9.42
C ASP A 43 -4.10 -17.08 8.44
N SER A 44 -3.99 -17.53 7.19
CA SER A 44 -3.26 -16.80 6.13
C SER A 44 -3.92 -15.49 5.71
N GLU A 45 -5.25 -15.41 5.71
CA GLU A 45 -5.99 -14.21 5.32
C GLU A 45 -5.83 -13.12 6.38
N ARG A 46 -6.00 -13.48 7.66
CA ARG A 46 -5.78 -12.61 8.81
C ARG A 46 -4.33 -12.16 8.91
N ALA A 47 -3.37 -13.04 8.61
CA ALA A 47 -1.97 -12.67 8.51
C ALA A 47 -1.74 -11.63 7.39
N ALA A 48 -2.30 -11.85 6.19
CA ALA A 48 -2.22 -10.90 5.09
C ALA A 48 -2.81 -9.53 5.44
N ARG A 49 -4.01 -9.49 6.05
CA ARG A 49 -4.65 -8.24 6.47
C ARG A 49 -3.80 -7.48 7.50
N THR A 50 -3.25 -8.19 8.48
CA THR A 50 -2.37 -7.61 9.50
C THR A 50 -1.09 -7.04 8.87
N ALA A 51 -0.48 -7.78 7.94
CA ALA A 51 0.72 -7.36 7.23
C ALA A 51 0.47 -6.12 6.36
N PHE A 52 -0.65 -6.07 5.63
CA PHE A 52 -1.03 -4.87 4.88
C PHE A 52 -1.36 -3.68 5.79
N ALA A 53 -1.98 -3.91 6.95
CA ALA A 53 -2.20 -2.85 7.93
C ALA A 53 -0.87 -2.25 8.42
N ALA A 54 0.14 -3.08 8.68
CA ALA A 54 1.48 -2.61 9.06
C ALA A 54 2.16 -1.81 7.94
N VAL A 55 2.02 -2.23 6.68
CA VAL A 55 2.51 -1.44 5.53
C VAL A 55 1.80 -0.08 5.46
N LYS A 56 0.46 -0.06 5.54
CA LYS A 56 -0.36 1.16 5.44
C LYS A 56 -0.08 2.21 6.53
N ARG A 57 0.54 1.83 7.64
CA ARG A 57 0.94 2.78 8.70
C ARG A 57 2.08 3.71 8.28
N ALA A 58 2.98 3.26 7.41
CA ALA A 58 4.16 4.03 7.00
C ALA A 58 4.27 4.23 5.49
N TYR A 59 3.43 3.55 4.72
CA TYR A 59 3.45 3.57 3.28
C TYR A 59 2.05 3.77 2.71
N GLU A 60 1.96 4.41 1.56
CA GLU A 60 0.75 4.54 0.76
C GLU A 60 0.97 4.01 -0.65
N LYS A 61 -0.11 3.62 -1.31
CA LYS A 61 0.01 3.10 -2.67
C LYS A 61 0.02 4.24 -3.68
N VAL A 62 1.06 4.27 -4.51
CA VAL A 62 1.22 5.18 -5.64
C VAL A 62 1.45 4.34 -6.89
N GLY A 63 0.49 4.37 -7.80
CA GLY A 63 0.48 3.56 -9.01
C GLY A 63 0.42 2.08 -8.68
N ASP A 64 1.50 1.38 -9.02
CA ASP A 64 1.63 -0.06 -8.93
C ASP A 64 2.53 -0.53 -7.77
N HIS A 65 2.98 0.38 -6.90
CA HIS A 65 3.85 0.10 -5.77
C HIS A 65 3.48 0.91 -4.52
N TRP A 66 4.25 0.75 -3.44
CA TRP A 66 4.03 1.43 -2.16
C TRP A 66 5.18 2.38 -1.88
N GLU A 67 4.87 3.64 -1.57
CA GLU A 67 5.84 4.68 -1.27
C GLU A 67 5.77 5.12 0.19
N PRO A 68 6.88 5.58 0.80
CA PRO A 68 6.87 6.10 2.15
C PRO A 68 5.98 7.34 2.27
N LYS A 69 5.18 7.40 3.34
CA LYS A 69 4.41 8.60 3.68
C LYS A 69 5.33 9.67 4.27
N PRO A 70 5.03 10.97 4.06
CA PRO A 70 5.75 12.06 4.71
C PRO A 70 5.56 12.05 6.24
N ASP A 71 4.35 11.74 6.72
CA ASP A 71 4.03 11.67 8.14
C ASP A 71 3.67 10.24 8.56
N THR A 72 4.31 9.75 9.63
CA THR A 72 4.05 8.44 10.23
C THR A 72 3.16 8.61 11.46
N GLY A 73 1.91 9.05 11.28
CA GLY A 73 0.96 9.24 12.38
C GLY A 73 0.21 7.95 12.77
N PRO A 74 -0.37 7.86 13.99
CA PRO A 74 -1.30 6.78 14.31
C PRO A 74 -2.41 6.78 13.27
N SER A 75 -2.53 5.69 12.51
CA SER A 75 -3.73 5.46 11.71
C SER A 75 -4.84 5.23 12.71
N ASP A 76 -5.61 6.28 13.04
CA ASP A 76 -6.79 6.14 13.88
C ASP A 76 -7.63 4.99 13.34
N GLY A 77 -7.76 3.96 14.19
CA GLY A 77 -8.35 2.69 13.85
C GLY A 77 -9.80 2.90 13.46
N GLY A 78 -10.06 2.86 12.16
CA GLY A 78 -11.40 2.97 11.62
C GLY A 78 -11.54 2.00 10.46
N ARG A 79 -12.53 1.12 10.59
CA ARG A 79 -13.04 0.20 9.57
C ARG A 79 -13.53 1.00 8.36
N GLY A 80 -12.60 1.46 7.54
CA GLY A 80 -12.87 2.20 6.32
C GLY A 80 -11.78 1.84 5.33
N ASP A 81 -12.10 0.90 4.45
CA ASP A 81 -11.31 0.53 3.30
C ASP A 81 -10.64 1.76 2.68
N SER A 82 -9.31 1.87 2.88
CA SER A 82 -8.45 2.63 1.99
C SER A 82 -8.75 2.07 0.61
N ALA A 83 -9.46 2.83 -0.24
CA ALA A 83 -9.72 2.42 -1.61
C ALA A 83 -8.37 2.07 -2.24
N GLY A 84 -8.14 0.77 -2.46
CA GLY A 84 -6.90 0.25 -3.02
C GLY A 84 -5.58 0.61 -2.32
N GLY A 85 -5.58 1.11 -1.07
CA GLY A 85 -4.36 1.52 -0.36
C GLY A 85 -4.01 3.01 -0.40
N VAL A 86 -4.93 3.89 -0.84
CA VAL A 86 -4.78 5.34 -0.78
C VAL A 86 -5.02 5.88 0.63
N ASP A 87 -4.20 6.83 1.08
CA ASP A 87 -4.36 7.47 2.40
C ASP A 87 -5.45 8.55 2.38
N ARG A 88 -6.67 8.18 2.76
CA ARG A 88 -7.81 9.11 2.90
C ARG A 88 -7.55 10.21 3.94
N ASN A 89 -6.64 10.01 4.89
CA ASN A 89 -6.36 10.99 5.94
C ASN A 89 -5.34 12.05 5.50
N ALA A 90 -4.63 11.83 4.40
CA ALA A 90 -3.63 12.76 3.90
C ALA A 90 -4.20 14.16 3.60
N SER A 91 -3.33 15.17 3.59
CA SER A 91 -3.74 16.53 3.22
C SER A 91 -4.16 16.59 1.74
N LYS A 92 -5.05 17.53 1.39
CA LYS A 92 -5.43 17.75 -0.02
C LYS A 92 -4.21 18.01 -0.90
N LYS A 93 -3.22 18.76 -0.39
CA LYS A 93 -1.96 19.05 -1.09
C LYS A 93 -1.21 17.75 -1.41
N HIS A 94 -1.05 16.87 -0.42
CA HIS A 94 -0.38 15.59 -0.62
C HIS A 94 -1.10 14.69 -1.64
N LEU A 95 -2.43 14.60 -1.54
CA LEU A 95 -3.23 13.87 -2.52
C LEU A 95 -3.11 14.47 -3.92
N TYR A 96 -3.07 15.81 -4.04
CA TYR A 96 -2.82 16.48 -5.31
C TYR A 96 -1.45 16.13 -5.89
N GLU A 97 -0.40 16.06 -5.07
CA GLU A 97 0.95 15.68 -5.50
C GLU A 97 1.01 14.21 -5.96
N ILE A 98 0.29 13.29 -5.31
CA ILE A 98 0.13 11.91 -5.80
C ILE A 98 -0.62 11.89 -7.13
N ALA A 99 -1.76 12.57 -7.20
CA ALA A 99 -2.56 12.65 -8.42
C ALA A 99 -1.76 13.26 -9.60
N GLN A 100 -0.85 14.19 -9.30
CA GLN A 100 0.08 14.75 -10.29
C GLN A 100 1.08 13.71 -10.77
N ARG A 101 1.68 12.92 -9.87
CA ARG A 101 2.62 11.85 -10.23
C ARG A 101 1.97 10.71 -11.03
N LEU A 102 0.68 10.51 -10.85
CA LEU A 102 -0.13 9.54 -11.59
C LEU A 102 -0.81 10.13 -12.83
N ASP A 103 -0.45 11.36 -13.23
CA ASP A 103 -0.99 12.07 -14.38
C ASP A 103 -2.54 12.09 -14.43
N VAL A 104 -3.18 12.23 -13.27
CA VAL A 104 -4.64 12.28 -13.15
C VAL A 104 -5.16 13.56 -13.82
N PRO A 105 -6.03 13.46 -14.84
CA PRO A 105 -6.62 14.63 -15.48
C PRO A 105 -7.64 15.30 -14.57
N GLY A 106 -7.73 16.64 -14.63
CA GLY A 106 -8.67 17.41 -13.81
C GLY A 106 -8.33 17.51 -12.31
N ARG A 107 -7.19 16.96 -11.87
CA ARG A 107 -6.75 16.97 -10.46
C ARG A 107 -6.75 18.35 -9.79
N SER A 108 -6.55 19.44 -10.54
CA SER A 108 -6.50 20.80 -10.02
C SER A 108 -7.85 21.33 -9.55
N THR A 109 -8.96 20.81 -10.06
CA THR A 109 -10.31 21.23 -9.67
C THR A 109 -10.94 20.28 -8.65
N MET A 110 -10.31 19.15 -8.37
CA MET A 110 -10.84 18.14 -7.45
C MET A 110 -10.74 18.59 -5.99
N ASP A 111 -11.73 18.22 -5.18
CA ASP A 111 -11.64 18.25 -3.72
C ASP A 111 -10.88 17.02 -3.19
N LYS A 112 -10.79 16.91 -1.86
CA LYS A 112 -10.02 15.84 -1.22
C LYS A 112 -10.56 14.45 -1.56
N ASP A 113 -11.88 14.28 -1.50
CA ASP A 113 -12.52 12.98 -1.74
C ASP A 113 -12.45 12.59 -3.21
N ALA A 114 -12.65 13.56 -4.13
CA ALA A 114 -12.47 13.34 -5.55
C ALA A 114 -11.03 12.94 -5.90
N LEU A 115 -10.02 13.55 -5.26
CA LEU A 115 -8.62 13.15 -5.43
C LEU A 115 -8.37 11.72 -4.96
N VAL A 116 -8.89 11.32 -3.79
CA VAL A 116 -8.75 9.93 -3.29
C VAL A 116 -9.29 8.92 -4.30
N GLU A 117 -10.52 9.13 -4.77
CA GLU A 117 -11.17 8.19 -5.69
C GLU A 117 -10.49 8.17 -7.07
N ALA A 118 -10.00 9.32 -7.54
CA ALA A 118 -9.25 9.40 -8.79
C ALA A 118 -7.88 8.69 -8.71
N ILE A 119 -7.16 8.86 -7.58
CA ILE A 119 -5.91 8.15 -7.31
C ILE A 119 -6.14 6.66 -7.20
N ASP A 120 -7.18 6.20 -6.49
CA ASP A 120 -7.48 4.77 -6.39
C ASP A 120 -7.76 4.17 -7.78
N ARG A 121 -8.52 4.88 -8.62
CA ARG A 121 -8.75 4.46 -10.00
C ARG A 121 -7.46 4.36 -10.81
N ALA A 122 -6.58 5.36 -10.70
CA ALA A 122 -5.27 5.34 -11.35
C ALA A 122 -4.41 4.17 -10.85
N ASN A 123 -4.33 3.96 -9.54
CA ASN A 123 -3.61 2.85 -8.92
C ASN A 123 -4.10 1.48 -9.41
N ARG A 124 -5.42 1.29 -9.55
CA ARG A 124 -6.00 0.06 -10.10
C ARG A 124 -5.60 -0.15 -11.56
N ARG A 125 -5.61 0.90 -12.38
CA ARG A 125 -5.14 0.86 -13.78
C ARG A 125 -3.66 0.47 -13.86
N GLU A 126 -2.79 1.17 -13.13
CA GLU A 126 -1.35 0.90 -13.11
C GLU A 126 -1.03 -0.52 -12.63
N THR A 127 -1.74 -0.98 -11.59
CA THR A 127 -1.58 -2.35 -11.08
C THR A 127 -2.03 -3.40 -12.11
N ALA A 128 -3.08 -3.12 -12.89
CA ALA A 128 -3.55 -4.01 -13.94
C ALA A 128 -2.55 -4.05 -15.11
N HIS A 129 -2.04 -2.90 -15.54
CA HIS A 129 -1.00 -2.82 -16.58
C HIS A 129 0.25 -3.60 -16.16
N ALA A 130 0.75 -3.38 -14.93
CA ALA A 130 1.93 -4.06 -14.41
C ALA A 130 1.73 -5.57 -14.11
N ARG A 131 0.59 -6.16 -14.48
CA ARG A 131 0.29 -7.60 -14.45
C ARG A 131 0.00 -8.18 -15.84
N GLY A 132 -0.25 -7.33 -16.83
CA GLY A 132 -0.67 -7.72 -18.19
C GLY A 132 0.45 -7.74 -19.23
N ASP A 133 1.68 -7.43 -18.82
CA ASP A 133 2.92 -7.59 -19.60
C ASP A 133 3.70 -8.84 -19.16
#